data_AF-A0A7S4NI99-F1
#
_entry.id   AF-A0A7S4NI99-F1
#
_cell.length_a   1.000
_cell.length_b   1.000
_cell.length_c   1.000
_cell.angle_alpha   90.00
_cell.angle_beta   90.00
_cell.angle_gamma   90.00
#
_symmetry.space_group_name_H-M   'P 1'
#
loop_
_entity.id
_entity.type
_entity.pdbx_description
1 polymer ?
#
loop_
_entity_poly.entity_id
_entity_poly.type
_entity_poly.pdbx_seq_one_letter_code
_entity_poly.pdbx_strand_id
1 'polypeptide(L)'
;MSSSLSSSSPFGGHEDMSSSLSFTEPMFSYHDSRTPSLPFPFGGGDLFGVGPGGGSHGGVVGLVGGSSSLPEPSFPVNSFVPFLGKNNCGFEDEEMVEDDFEMYDSVESEEVDFSLFLPEEILVRIFKYLDTKSFCAAAAVCQNWRVVAASPCLWWMRCNVLWDHLLYMSQKTSDICHQILMESHMMQKKYQTRIKFLAETLGDLTMASRNRLENKREAHYNVESYYMMSNILLSQLYDSNAIVQGIKENPAAMTVNFDILDLSIRKYIRQLDSMFPVLSPNHQSQVPPSHIIQDEKARFVWEKFVGKNEYHANFSEFYDNVLLSVFPQLQHDSGRFRDIFRFFVNFPRDDMITTYKWAVIIDQFGPFDQFVHNFQELACGNGFLGLINCVEAEEHLIGPNTFLLRFSRKEPEKLTFSFKVSNAQHVVVCRHKRKPCGVPIRQFIAQHFNKTFSPVQKHLGNKATQIERIDQFCEVSGYFIESR
;
A
#
# COMPACT_ATOMS: atom_id res chain seq x y z
N MET A 1 -18.28 39.03 59.05
CA MET A 1 -18.48 37.69 59.63
C MET A 1 -17.19 36.91 59.45
N SER A 2 -16.61 36.57 60.58
CA SER A 2 -15.28 36.04 60.84
C SER A 2 -15.32 34.52 60.95
N SER A 3 -14.34 33.84 60.36
CA SER A 3 -13.82 32.57 60.90
C SER A 3 -12.46 32.23 60.28
N SER A 4 -11.41 32.68 60.97
CA SER A 4 -10.09 32.09 61.02
C SER A 4 -10.07 30.80 61.86
N LEU A 5 -9.08 29.92 61.61
CA LEU A 5 -8.36 28.98 62.52
C LEU A 5 -7.81 27.84 61.61
N SER A 6 -6.53 27.71 61.25
CA SER A 6 -5.28 27.46 62.01
C SER A 6 -5.15 26.06 62.64
N SER A 7 -3.96 25.47 62.47
CA SER A 7 -3.36 24.28 63.12
C SER A 7 -3.85 22.92 62.58
N SER A 8 -3.06 21.85 62.40
CA SER A 8 -1.67 21.54 62.78
C SER A 8 -1.25 20.24 62.09
N SER A 9 -0.02 20.16 61.57
CA SER A 9 0.74 18.92 61.40
C SER A 9 1.10 18.34 62.78
N PRO A 10 1.33 17.01 62.95
CA PRO A 10 2.71 16.53 62.77
C PRO A 10 2.88 15.02 62.42
N PHE A 11 4.10 14.65 61.97
CA PHE A 11 4.67 13.29 61.85
C PHE A 11 3.95 12.31 60.91
N GLY A 12 4.59 11.49 60.09
CA GLY A 12 5.97 11.04 59.95
C GLY A 12 5.88 9.70 59.19
N GLY A 13 6.66 9.51 58.14
CA GLY A 13 6.57 8.29 57.32
C GLY A 13 7.39 8.40 56.05
N HIS A 14 8.71 8.28 56.20
CA HIS A 14 9.58 7.86 55.12
C HIS A 14 9.24 6.40 54.79
N GLU A 15 8.70 6.14 53.59
CA GLU A 15 8.80 4.81 52.98
C GLU A 15 9.56 4.96 51.66
N ASP A 16 10.81 4.51 51.71
CA ASP A 16 11.65 4.19 50.58
C ASP A 16 10.99 3.08 49.76
N MET A 17 10.51 3.40 48.56
CA MET A 17 10.21 2.40 47.53
C MET A 17 11.35 2.39 46.50
N SER A 18 12.49 1.85 46.93
CA SER A 18 13.51 1.34 46.02
C SER A 18 13.10 -0.06 45.56
N SER A 19 12.28 -0.16 44.52
CA SER A 19 12.06 -1.42 43.79
C SER A 19 13.09 -1.53 42.66
N SER A 20 14.26 -2.08 43.02
CA SER A 20 15.22 -2.62 42.08
C SER A 20 14.59 -3.81 41.34
N LEU A 21 14.05 -3.55 40.15
CA LEU A 21 13.69 -4.61 39.20
C LEU A 21 14.96 -5.09 38.49
N SER A 22 15.58 -6.11 39.07
CA SER A 22 16.57 -6.95 38.39
C SER A 22 15.88 -7.74 37.28
N PHE A 23 16.09 -7.32 36.02
CA PHE A 23 15.79 -8.16 34.86
C PHE A 23 16.84 -9.27 34.77
N THR A 24 16.53 -10.44 35.33
CA THR A 24 17.17 -11.69 34.95
C THR A 24 16.52 -12.18 33.66
N GLU A 25 17.23 -12.04 32.54
CA GLU A 25 16.85 -12.65 31.27
C GLU A 25 16.91 -14.19 31.36
N PRO A 26 15.94 -14.91 30.80
CA PRO A 26 16.02 -16.36 30.68
C PRO A 26 16.98 -16.71 29.53
N MET A 27 18.07 -17.41 29.86
CA MET A 27 18.85 -18.18 28.89
C MET A 27 17.95 -19.24 28.26
N PHE A 28 17.55 -19.04 27.01
CA PHE A 28 17.05 -20.12 26.17
C PHE A 28 18.24 -20.86 25.55
N SER A 29 18.59 -22.00 26.13
CA SER A 29 19.46 -23.00 25.50
C SER A 29 18.69 -23.65 24.35
N TYR A 30 19.07 -23.34 23.11
CA TYR A 30 18.63 -24.13 21.96
C TYR A 30 19.35 -25.48 21.99
N HIS A 31 18.59 -26.53 22.28
CA HIS A 31 19.06 -27.90 22.13
C HIS A 31 19.23 -28.24 20.65
N ASP A 32 20.44 -28.67 20.37
CA ASP A 32 20.99 -29.16 19.12
C ASP A 32 20.27 -30.45 18.67
N SER A 33 19.45 -30.36 17.63
CA SER A 33 18.81 -31.52 16.99
C SER A 33 19.62 -31.96 15.77
N ARG A 34 20.56 -32.85 16.07
CA ARG A 34 21.23 -33.84 15.23
C ARG A 34 20.65 -34.06 13.82
N THR A 35 21.47 -33.76 12.82
CA THR A 35 21.44 -34.35 11.47
C THR A 35 21.78 -35.85 11.51
N PRO A 36 21.04 -36.74 10.82
CA PRO A 36 21.55 -38.06 10.51
C PRO A 36 22.33 -38.02 9.19
N SER A 37 23.64 -38.23 9.31
CA SER A 37 24.54 -38.64 8.23
C SER A 37 24.12 -39.99 7.67
N LEU A 38 23.97 -40.10 6.35
CA LEU A 38 24.04 -41.38 5.64
C LEU A 38 24.97 -41.27 4.42
N PRO A 39 25.61 -42.39 4.02
CA PRO A 39 26.91 -42.38 3.38
C PRO A 39 26.83 -42.42 1.85
N PHE A 40 27.85 -41.83 1.23
CA PHE A 40 28.24 -42.13 -0.14
C PHE A 40 28.78 -43.56 -0.25
N PRO A 41 28.55 -44.24 -1.38
CA PRO A 41 29.53 -45.15 -1.93
C PRO A 41 30.12 -44.62 -3.23
N PHE A 42 31.44 -44.72 -3.30
CA PHE A 42 32.23 -44.67 -4.53
C PHE A 42 32.02 -45.94 -5.37
N GLY A 43 32.10 -45.78 -6.69
CA GLY A 43 32.24 -46.82 -7.73
C GLY A 43 31.78 -46.20 -9.05
N GLY A 44 32.62 -45.92 -10.05
CA GLY A 44 33.70 -46.72 -10.60
C GLY A 44 33.15 -47.48 -11.80
N GLY A 45 33.48 -47.05 -13.02
CA GLY A 45 33.12 -47.77 -14.25
C GLY A 45 33.09 -46.91 -15.51
N ASP A 46 34.19 -46.91 -16.24
CA ASP A 46 34.28 -46.55 -17.66
C ASP A 46 33.35 -47.40 -18.53
N LEU A 47 32.88 -46.87 -19.66
CA LEU A 47 32.94 -47.49 -21.00
C LEU A 47 32.13 -46.69 -22.05
N PHE A 48 32.85 -46.18 -23.05
CA PHE A 48 32.55 -46.08 -24.49
C PHE A 48 31.09 -45.96 -24.99
N GLY A 49 30.91 -45.04 -25.95
CA GLY A 49 30.34 -45.45 -27.25
C GLY A 49 29.33 -44.51 -27.91
N VAL A 50 29.84 -43.71 -28.85
CA VAL A 50 29.37 -43.52 -30.24
C VAL A 50 27.86 -43.50 -30.54
N GLY A 51 27.41 -42.42 -31.19
CA GLY A 51 26.54 -42.54 -32.38
C GLY A 51 25.30 -41.63 -32.43
N PRO A 52 25.16 -40.77 -33.46
CA PRO A 52 23.98 -39.95 -33.69
C PRO A 52 23.01 -40.60 -34.68
N GLY A 53 21.71 -40.38 -34.47
CA GLY A 53 20.61 -40.67 -35.39
C GLY A 53 19.33 -40.20 -34.69
N GLY A 54 18.36 -39.52 -35.30
CA GLY A 54 17.99 -39.39 -36.69
C GLY A 54 16.45 -39.42 -36.71
N GLY A 55 15.84 -38.32 -37.17
CA GLY A 55 14.50 -38.21 -37.79
C GLY A 55 13.24 -38.86 -37.18
N SER A 56 12.19 -38.03 -36.99
CA SER A 56 10.79 -38.23 -37.47
C SER A 56 9.90 -37.20 -36.74
N HIS A 57 9.19 -36.26 -37.38
CA HIS A 57 7.98 -36.37 -38.21
C HIS A 57 6.83 -37.16 -37.58
N GLY A 58 5.77 -36.43 -37.20
CA GLY A 58 4.42 -36.98 -37.08
C GLY A 58 3.55 -36.30 -36.02
N GLY A 59 2.38 -35.81 -36.43
CA GLY A 59 1.22 -35.75 -35.53
C GLY A 59 0.55 -34.39 -35.34
N VAL A 60 -0.09 -33.87 -36.39
CA VAL A 60 -1.20 -32.91 -36.25
C VAL A 60 -2.42 -33.70 -35.77
N VAL A 61 -2.94 -33.39 -34.59
CA VAL A 61 -4.28 -33.82 -34.14
C VAL A 61 -5.01 -32.57 -33.67
N GLY A 62 -6.01 -32.16 -34.45
CA GLY A 62 -6.97 -31.14 -34.06
C GLY A 62 -7.96 -31.72 -33.06
N LEU A 63 -8.19 -30.98 -31.97
CA LEU A 63 -9.33 -31.18 -31.09
C LEU A 63 -10.14 -29.89 -31.05
N VAL A 64 -11.33 -30.00 -31.63
CA VAL A 64 -12.43 -29.04 -31.53
C VAL A 64 -13.02 -29.18 -30.13
N GLY A 65 -12.83 -28.17 -29.28
CA GLY A 65 -13.45 -28.06 -27.97
C GLY A 65 -14.27 -26.79 -27.91
N GLY A 66 -15.60 -26.92 -28.05
CA GLY A 66 -16.54 -25.82 -27.87
C GLY A 66 -16.57 -25.37 -26.41
N SER A 67 -16.28 -24.09 -26.19
CA SER A 67 -16.42 -23.42 -24.90
C SER A 67 -17.71 -22.61 -24.90
N SER A 68 -18.62 -22.97 -23.99
CA SER A 68 -19.78 -22.18 -23.62
C SER A 68 -19.32 -20.98 -22.79
N SER A 69 -19.27 -19.80 -23.38
CA SER A 69 -19.03 -18.54 -22.69
C SER A 69 -20.31 -18.06 -22.00
N LEU A 70 -20.24 -17.87 -20.68
CA LEU A 70 -21.13 -16.96 -19.98
C LEU A 70 -20.65 -15.53 -20.26
N PRO A 71 -21.54 -14.53 -20.34
CA PRO A 71 -21.16 -13.16 -20.70
C PRO A 71 -20.31 -12.56 -19.58
N GLU A 72 -19.06 -12.22 -19.90
CA GLU A 72 -18.24 -11.38 -19.03
C GLU A 72 -18.83 -9.95 -19.01
N PRO A 73 -19.02 -9.35 -17.83
CA PRO A 73 -19.39 -7.94 -17.75
C PRO A 73 -18.19 -7.09 -18.19
N SER A 74 -18.29 -6.48 -19.36
CA SER A 74 -17.32 -5.51 -19.87
C SER A 74 -17.52 -4.17 -19.15
N PHE A 75 -16.51 -3.76 -18.37
CA PHE A 75 -16.43 -2.41 -17.82
C PHE A 75 -15.05 -1.82 -18.06
N PRO A 76 -14.97 -0.52 -18.43
CA PRO A 76 -13.68 0.12 -18.68
C PRO A 76 -12.90 0.31 -17.37
N VAL A 77 -11.67 -0.21 -17.34
CA VAL A 77 -10.68 0.09 -16.30
C VAL A 77 -10.17 1.51 -16.57
N ASN A 78 -10.58 2.47 -15.74
CA ASN A 78 -10.17 3.87 -15.87
C ASN A 78 -9.28 4.28 -14.70
N SER A 79 -8.10 4.79 -15.02
CA SER A 79 -7.18 5.49 -14.12
C SER A 79 -7.60 6.95 -13.94
N PHE A 80 -7.96 7.41 -12.74
CA PHE A 80 -8.01 8.86 -12.48
C PHE A 80 -7.94 9.28 -11.00
N VAL A 81 -7.41 10.51 -10.79
CA VAL A 81 -7.18 11.25 -9.54
C VAL A 81 -8.32 12.27 -9.33
N PRO A 82 -8.90 12.46 -8.13
CA PRO A 82 -10.01 13.39 -7.96
C PRO A 82 -9.53 14.85 -8.00
N PHE A 83 -10.13 15.66 -8.88
CA PHE A 83 -9.96 17.11 -8.97
C PHE A 83 -11.09 17.79 -8.19
N LEU A 84 -10.82 18.25 -6.97
CA LEU A 84 -11.71 19.14 -6.22
C LEU A 84 -11.17 20.58 -6.31
N GLY A 85 -11.41 21.22 -7.46
CA GLY A 85 -11.08 22.63 -7.69
C GLY A 85 -12.35 23.47 -7.76
N LYS A 86 -12.39 24.58 -7.00
CA LYS A 86 -13.41 25.62 -7.10
C LYS A 86 -13.27 26.33 -8.46
N ASN A 87 -14.27 26.22 -9.33
CA ASN A 87 -14.27 26.91 -10.61
C ASN A 87 -14.81 28.35 -10.45
N ASN A 88 -13.94 29.33 -10.67
CA ASN A 88 -14.30 30.64 -11.22
C ASN A 88 -14.12 30.53 -12.74
N CYS A 89 -15.21 30.52 -13.50
CA CYS A 89 -15.17 30.63 -14.96
C CYS A 89 -15.54 32.07 -15.34
N GLY A 90 -14.56 32.86 -15.76
CA GLY A 90 -14.79 34.10 -16.50
C GLY A 90 -15.05 33.77 -17.97
N PHE A 91 -16.16 34.29 -18.50
CA PHE A 91 -16.44 34.28 -19.93
C PHE A 91 -15.74 35.48 -20.57
N GLU A 92 -15.00 35.24 -21.66
CA GLU A 92 -14.54 36.27 -22.58
C GLU A 92 -15.53 36.36 -23.75
N ASP A 93 -15.85 37.60 -24.14
CA ASP A 93 -16.80 37.98 -25.18
C ASP A 93 -16.23 37.69 -26.58
N GLU A 94 -16.95 36.91 -27.40
CA GLU A 94 -16.72 36.81 -28.85
C GLU A 94 -17.91 37.40 -29.62
N GLU A 95 -17.59 38.30 -30.56
CA GLU A 95 -18.50 39.07 -31.40
C GLU A 95 -19.37 38.20 -32.33
N MET A 96 -20.66 38.55 -32.40
CA MET A 96 -21.68 37.90 -33.23
C MET A 96 -21.60 38.31 -34.70
N VAL A 97 -21.75 37.32 -35.58
CA VAL A 97 -22.09 37.49 -37.00
C VAL A 97 -23.61 37.33 -37.13
N GLU A 98 -24.28 38.37 -37.62
CA GLU A 98 -25.71 38.36 -37.95
C GLU A 98 -25.93 37.64 -39.28
N ASP A 99 -26.57 36.46 -39.23
CA ASP A 99 -27.13 35.80 -40.41
C ASP A 99 -28.62 35.48 -40.15
N ASP A 100 -29.47 36.00 -41.03
CA ASP A 100 -30.93 35.90 -41.00
C ASP A 100 -31.37 34.43 -41.08
N PHE A 101 -31.72 33.83 -39.93
CA PHE A 101 -32.30 32.50 -39.85
C PHE A 101 -33.79 32.57 -39.55
N GLU A 102 -34.56 31.91 -40.41
CA GLU A 102 -36.02 31.90 -40.45
C GLU A 102 -36.66 31.49 -39.11
N MET A 103 -37.67 32.27 -38.74
CA MET A 103 -38.55 32.15 -37.58
C MET A 103 -39.37 30.85 -37.63
N TYR A 104 -38.79 29.76 -37.12
CA TYR A 104 -39.54 28.59 -36.69
C TYR A 104 -40.28 28.92 -35.38
N ASP A 105 -41.58 28.65 -35.35
CA ASP A 105 -42.46 28.73 -34.19
C ASP A 105 -41.73 28.25 -32.93
N SER A 106 -41.61 29.15 -31.96
CA SER A 106 -41.23 28.85 -30.58
C SER A 106 -42.31 27.97 -29.96
N VAL A 107 -42.22 26.67 -30.20
CA VAL A 107 -42.79 25.69 -29.28
C VAL A 107 -42.02 25.92 -27.98
N GLU A 108 -42.67 26.59 -27.02
CA GLU A 108 -42.26 26.57 -25.63
C GLU A 108 -42.21 25.10 -25.22
N SER A 109 -41.06 24.46 -25.40
CA SER A 109 -40.81 23.17 -24.79
C SER A 109 -40.83 23.47 -23.31
N GLU A 110 -41.94 23.16 -22.64
CA GLU A 110 -41.97 22.98 -21.20
C GLU A 110 -40.89 21.96 -20.88
N GLU A 111 -39.66 22.42 -20.65
CA GLU A 111 -38.57 21.59 -20.19
C GLU A 111 -39.01 21.06 -18.83
N VAL A 112 -39.54 19.84 -18.84
CA VAL A 112 -39.91 19.12 -17.64
C VAL A 112 -38.61 18.94 -16.87
N ASP A 113 -38.45 19.73 -15.80
CA ASP A 113 -37.32 19.59 -14.90
C ASP A 113 -37.43 18.26 -14.14
N PHE A 114 -36.91 17.18 -14.73
CA PHE A 114 -36.88 15.84 -14.15
C PHE A 114 -36.20 15.81 -12.78
N SER A 115 -35.41 16.83 -12.41
CA SER A 115 -34.79 16.93 -11.10
C SER A 115 -35.79 17.22 -9.97
N LEU A 116 -37.00 17.70 -10.31
CA LEU A 116 -38.16 17.85 -9.42
C LEU A 116 -39.04 16.60 -9.31
N PHE A 117 -38.90 15.60 -10.19
CA PHE A 117 -39.90 14.51 -10.31
C PHE A 117 -39.45 13.13 -9.83
N LEU A 118 -38.15 12.84 -9.73
CA LEU A 118 -37.71 11.52 -9.24
C LEU A 118 -37.73 11.46 -7.72
N PRO A 119 -38.46 10.50 -7.11
CA PRO A 119 -38.39 10.26 -5.67
C PRO A 119 -36.94 9.96 -5.23
N GLU A 120 -36.59 10.39 -4.02
CA GLU A 120 -35.25 10.21 -3.45
C GLU A 120 -34.81 8.73 -3.50
N GLU A 121 -35.73 7.80 -3.26
CA GLU A 121 -35.46 6.36 -3.27
C GLU A 121 -35.02 5.86 -4.66
N ILE A 122 -35.55 6.45 -5.72
CA ILE A 122 -35.17 6.13 -7.09
C ILE A 122 -33.81 6.74 -7.42
N LEU A 123 -33.56 7.99 -7.02
CA LEU A 123 -32.26 8.63 -7.18
C LEU A 123 -31.16 7.86 -6.44
N VAL A 124 -31.38 7.44 -5.19
CA VAL A 124 -30.44 6.60 -4.44
C VAL A 124 -30.15 5.29 -5.17
N ARG A 125 -31.17 4.65 -5.74
CA ARG A 125 -30.99 3.42 -6.52
C ARG A 125 -30.18 3.66 -7.79
N ILE A 126 -30.45 4.73 -8.54
CA ILE A 126 -29.68 5.08 -9.74
C ILE A 126 -28.23 5.39 -9.35
N PHE A 127 -28.04 6.29 -8.39
CA PHE A 127 -26.73 6.76 -7.97
C PHE A 127 -25.87 5.66 -7.37
N LYS A 128 -26.47 4.61 -6.78
CA LYS A 128 -25.74 3.44 -6.28
C LYS A 128 -24.94 2.73 -7.39
N TYR A 129 -25.43 2.75 -8.63
CA TYR A 129 -24.83 2.01 -9.75
C TYR A 129 -23.99 2.87 -10.69
N LEU A 130 -23.98 4.20 -10.53
CA LEU A 130 -23.13 5.08 -11.33
C LEU A 130 -21.64 4.85 -11.00
N ASP A 131 -20.78 4.88 -12.00
CA ASP A 131 -19.34 5.01 -11.77
C ASP A 131 -19.02 6.36 -11.10
N THR A 132 -17.83 6.52 -10.55
CA THR A 132 -17.44 7.73 -9.82
C THR A 132 -17.58 9.01 -10.65
N LYS A 133 -17.24 8.99 -11.95
CA LYS A 133 -17.31 10.17 -12.82
C LYS A 133 -18.76 10.54 -13.08
N SER A 134 -19.58 9.57 -13.47
CA SER A 134 -21.00 9.78 -13.70
C SER A 134 -21.73 10.21 -12.42
N PHE A 135 -21.33 9.68 -11.27
CA PHE A 135 -21.85 10.08 -9.97
C PHE A 135 -21.51 11.54 -9.62
N CYS A 136 -20.26 11.97 -9.79
CA CYS A 136 -19.87 13.36 -9.58
C CYS A 136 -20.58 14.31 -10.54
N ALA A 137 -20.71 13.93 -11.82
CA ALA A 137 -21.44 14.71 -12.81
C ALA A 137 -22.92 14.85 -12.41
N ALA A 138 -23.57 13.77 -11.99
CA ALA A 138 -24.94 13.80 -11.49
C ALA A 138 -25.06 14.69 -10.24
N ALA A 139 -24.17 14.57 -9.26
CA ALA A 139 -24.18 15.40 -8.06
C ALA A 139 -24.00 16.92 -8.36
N ALA A 140 -23.46 17.27 -9.53
CA ALA A 140 -23.30 18.65 -9.96
C ALA A 140 -24.52 19.23 -10.70
N VAL A 141 -25.48 18.41 -11.13
CA VAL A 141 -26.65 18.84 -11.92
C VAL A 141 -27.53 19.81 -11.15
N CYS A 142 -27.95 19.46 -9.92
CA CYS A 142 -28.80 20.32 -9.10
C CYS A 142 -28.57 20.12 -7.59
N GLN A 143 -29.09 21.03 -6.77
CA GLN A 143 -28.92 20.99 -5.31
C GLN A 143 -29.57 19.74 -4.68
N ASN A 144 -30.72 19.29 -5.19
CA ASN A 144 -31.38 18.08 -4.69
C ASN A 144 -30.50 16.83 -4.88
N TRP A 145 -29.96 16.65 -6.09
CA TRP A 145 -29.07 15.53 -6.40
C TRP A 145 -27.78 15.59 -5.60
N ARG A 146 -27.26 16.79 -5.33
CA ARG A 146 -26.13 16.99 -4.43
C ARG A 146 -26.43 16.51 -3.00
N VAL A 147 -27.61 16.80 -2.47
CA VAL A 147 -28.03 16.34 -1.14
C VAL A 147 -28.14 14.82 -1.10
N VAL A 148 -28.74 14.20 -2.11
CA VAL A 148 -28.81 12.73 -2.24
C VAL A 148 -27.42 12.11 -2.36
N ALA A 149 -26.54 12.70 -3.18
CA ALA A 149 -25.15 12.27 -3.34
C ALA A 149 -24.34 12.38 -2.03
N ALA A 150 -24.64 13.37 -1.18
CA ALA A 150 -24.02 13.52 0.13
C ALA A 150 -24.60 12.57 1.20
N SER A 151 -25.67 11.82 0.88
CA SER A 151 -26.36 10.97 1.85
C SER A 151 -25.47 9.80 2.30
N PRO A 152 -25.23 9.62 3.62
CA PRO A 152 -24.46 8.49 4.12
C PRO A 152 -25.03 7.13 3.73
N CYS A 153 -26.35 7.01 3.58
CA CYS A 153 -27.00 5.74 3.22
C CYS A 153 -26.59 5.29 1.81
N LEU A 154 -26.46 6.23 0.87
CA LEU A 154 -26.03 5.97 -0.49
C LEU A 154 -24.58 5.51 -0.53
N TRP A 155 -23.68 6.19 0.18
CA TRP A 155 -22.27 5.78 0.28
C TRP A 155 -22.13 4.38 0.88
N TRP A 156 -22.93 4.03 1.88
CA TRP A 156 -22.99 2.67 2.41
C TRP A 156 -23.45 1.65 1.38
N MET A 157 -24.48 1.97 0.58
CA MET A 157 -24.92 1.09 -0.49
C MET A 157 -23.84 0.90 -1.57
N ARG A 158 -23.13 1.97 -1.94
CA ARG A 158 -22.00 1.92 -2.87
C ARG A 158 -20.85 1.08 -2.30
N CYS A 159 -20.52 1.25 -1.02
CA CYS A 159 -19.54 0.42 -0.32
C CYS A 159 -19.92 -1.07 -0.38
N ASN A 160 -21.18 -1.43 -0.14
CA ASN A 160 -21.61 -2.83 -0.19
C ASN A 160 -21.38 -3.45 -1.58
N VAL A 161 -21.78 -2.75 -2.65
CA VAL A 161 -21.52 -3.21 -4.04
C VAL A 161 -20.02 -3.36 -4.28
N LEU A 162 -19.24 -2.37 -3.85
CA LEU A 162 -17.79 -2.38 -4.00
C LEU A 162 -17.14 -3.55 -3.26
N TRP A 163 -17.64 -3.92 -2.07
CA TRP A 163 -17.15 -5.06 -1.32
C TRP A 163 -17.48 -6.40 -1.98
N ASP A 164 -18.66 -6.54 -2.57
CA ASP A 164 -19.00 -7.73 -3.35
C ASP A 164 -18.03 -7.89 -4.54
N HIS A 165 -17.68 -6.78 -5.20
CA HIS A 165 -16.69 -6.76 -6.28
C HIS A 165 -15.27 -7.07 -5.80
N LEU A 166 -14.84 -6.50 -4.67
CA LEU A 166 -13.55 -6.81 -4.05
C LEU A 166 -13.44 -8.30 -3.71
N LEU A 167 -14.48 -8.87 -3.12
CA LEU A 167 -14.53 -10.29 -2.77
C LEU A 167 -14.45 -11.16 -4.03
N TYR A 168 -15.25 -10.84 -5.05
CA TYR A 168 -15.24 -11.54 -6.33
C TYR A 168 -13.86 -11.48 -7.00
N MET A 169 -13.27 -10.28 -7.13
CA MET A 169 -11.98 -10.11 -7.80
C MET A 169 -10.82 -10.72 -7.03
N SER A 170 -10.85 -10.64 -5.69
CA SER A 170 -9.88 -11.32 -4.82
C SER A 170 -9.93 -12.84 -5.02
N GLN A 171 -11.13 -13.43 -4.99
CA GLN A 171 -11.34 -14.86 -5.21
C GLN A 171 -10.92 -15.29 -6.62
N LYS A 172 -11.37 -14.58 -7.66
CA LYS A 172 -11.01 -14.85 -9.05
C LYS A 172 -9.49 -14.87 -9.24
N THR A 173 -8.79 -13.88 -8.68
CA THR A 173 -7.32 -13.80 -8.76
C THR A 173 -6.63 -14.92 -7.98
N SER A 174 -7.16 -15.27 -6.81
CA SER A 174 -6.67 -16.39 -5.99
C SER A 174 -6.82 -17.73 -6.72
N ASP A 175 -7.95 -17.96 -7.39
CA ASP A 175 -8.21 -19.18 -8.15
C ASP A 175 -7.20 -19.35 -9.29
N ILE A 176 -6.86 -18.28 -10.01
CA ILE A 176 -5.81 -18.31 -11.05
C ILE A 176 -4.45 -18.62 -10.41
N CYS A 177 -4.11 -18.02 -9.26
CA CYS A 177 -2.88 -18.34 -8.53
C CYS A 177 -2.82 -19.84 -8.15
N HIS A 178 -3.93 -20.42 -7.70
CA HIS A 178 -4.01 -21.85 -7.39
C HIS A 178 -3.86 -22.73 -8.62
N GLN A 179 -4.47 -22.37 -9.76
CA GLN A 179 -4.30 -23.09 -11.03
C GLN A 179 -2.83 -23.08 -11.47
N ILE A 180 -2.18 -21.91 -11.45
CA ILE A 180 -0.74 -21.76 -11.73
C ILE A 180 0.07 -22.70 -10.82
N LEU A 181 -0.23 -22.77 -9.52
CA LEU A 181 0.46 -23.64 -8.57
C LEU A 181 0.24 -25.14 -8.85
N MET A 182 -0.96 -25.55 -9.26
CA MET A 182 -1.25 -26.95 -9.62
C MET A 182 -0.54 -27.37 -10.91
N GLU A 183 -0.45 -26.46 -11.88
CA GLU A 183 0.24 -26.70 -13.16
C GLU A 183 1.77 -26.52 -13.05
N SER A 184 2.28 -26.05 -11.90
CA SER A 184 3.66 -25.55 -11.73
C SER A 184 4.79 -26.59 -11.71
N HIS A 185 4.56 -27.83 -12.11
CA HIS A 185 5.62 -28.86 -12.15
C HIS A 185 6.83 -28.46 -13.01
N MET A 186 6.66 -27.53 -13.96
CA MET A 186 7.74 -26.97 -14.79
C MET A 186 8.29 -25.62 -14.31
N MET A 187 7.70 -24.99 -13.28
CA MET A 187 8.15 -23.70 -12.77
C MET A 187 9.25 -23.84 -11.72
N GLN A 188 10.19 -22.89 -11.72
CA GLN A 188 11.20 -22.81 -10.67
C GLN A 188 10.54 -22.58 -9.29
N LYS A 189 11.04 -23.25 -8.25
CA LYS A 189 10.53 -23.16 -6.87
C LYS A 189 10.41 -21.71 -6.35
N LYS A 190 11.29 -20.82 -6.80
CA LYS A 190 11.23 -19.38 -6.46
C LYS A 190 9.93 -18.72 -6.93
N TYR A 191 9.44 -19.07 -8.12
CA TYR A 191 8.21 -18.51 -8.68
C TYR A 191 6.96 -19.06 -7.99
N GLN A 192 6.94 -20.36 -7.70
CA GLN A 192 5.87 -20.98 -6.90
C GLN A 192 5.73 -20.27 -5.53
N THR A 193 6.86 -19.94 -4.90
CA THR A 193 6.87 -19.23 -3.62
C THR A 193 6.24 -17.83 -3.74
N ARG A 194 6.54 -17.09 -4.82
CA ARG A 194 5.97 -15.75 -5.07
C ARG A 194 4.46 -15.80 -5.28
N ILE A 195 3.98 -16.74 -6.10
CA ILE A 195 2.54 -16.94 -6.35
C ILE A 195 1.82 -17.36 -5.07
N LYS A 196 2.42 -18.25 -4.28
CA LYS A 196 1.86 -18.68 -2.99
C LYS A 196 1.65 -17.49 -2.03
N PHE A 197 2.63 -16.58 -1.93
CA PHE A 197 2.48 -15.40 -1.09
C PHE A 197 1.34 -14.49 -1.54
N LEU A 198 1.18 -14.26 -2.85
CA LEU A 198 0.05 -13.48 -3.36
C LEU A 198 -1.29 -14.15 -3.02
N ALA A 199 -1.40 -15.48 -3.22
CA ALA A 199 -2.60 -16.23 -2.87
C ALA A 199 -2.92 -16.13 -1.36
N GLU A 200 -1.92 -16.19 -0.49
CA GLU A 200 -2.09 -15.97 0.96
C GLU A 200 -2.62 -14.55 1.25
N THR A 201 -2.07 -13.51 0.61
CA THR A 201 -2.54 -12.13 0.76
C THR A 201 -3.99 -11.95 0.29
N LEU A 202 -4.38 -12.58 -0.82
CA LEU A 202 -5.76 -12.57 -1.33
C LEU A 202 -6.71 -13.34 -0.39
N GLY A 203 -6.24 -14.41 0.23
CA GLY A 203 -6.95 -15.11 1.30
C GLY A 203 -7.21 -14.20 2.51
N ASP A 204 -6.18 -13.51 2.98
CA ASP A 204 -6.27 -12.54 4.09
C ASP A 204 -7.29 -11.43 3.76
N LEU A 205 -7.25 -10.87 2.54
CA LEU A 205 -8.21 -9.88 2.06
C LEU A 205 -9.64 -10.41 2.09
N THR A 206 -9.85 -11.63 1.57
CA THR A 206 -11.17 -12.26 1.49
C THR A 206 -11.78 -12.41 2.89
N MET A 207 -10.99 -12.88 3.86
CA MET A 207 -11.43 -12.99 5.25
C MET A 207 -11.74 -11.62 5.86
N ALA A 208 -10.85 -10.63 5.68
CA ALA A 208 -11.07 -9.28 6.17
C ALA A 208 -12.35 -8.65 5.59
N SER A 209 -12.59 -8.85 4.29
CA SER A 209 -13.77 -8.37 3.56
C SER A 209 -15.05 -9.00 4.11
N ARG A 210 -15.07 -10.32 4.29
CA ARG A 210 -16.22 -11.04 4.86
C ARG A 210 -16.54 -10.58 6.28
N ASN A 211 -15.53 -10.50 7.15
CA ASN A 211 -15.73 -10.02 8.52
C ASN A 211 -16.32 -8.61 8.54
N ARG A 212 -15.91 -7.72 7.62
CA ARG A 212 -16.47 -6.37 7.50
C ARG A 212 -17.90 -6.38 6.98
N LEU A 213 -18.20 -7.21 5.97
CA LEU A 213 -19.54 -7.39 5.43
C LEU A 213 -20.50 -8.07 6.41
N GLU A 214 -20.04 -8.87 7.35
CA GLU A 214 -20.90 -9.51 8.36
C GLU A 214 -21.24 -8.53 9.50
N ASN A 215 -20.31 -7.64 9.84
CA ASN A 215 -20.48 -6.63 10.88
C ASN A 215 -21.24 -5.38 10.39
N LYS A 216 -22.32 -5.54 9.58
CA LYS A 216 -23.09 -4.46 8.89
C LYS A 216 -23.70 -3.37 9.78
N ARG A 217 -23.47 -3.38 11.08
CA ARG A 217 -24.05 -2.40 12.01
C ARG A 217 -23.13 -1.19 12.16
N GLU A 218 -23.56 -0.14 11.47
CA GLU A 218 -23.50 1.27 11.84
C GLU A 218 -22.10 1.89 11.98
N ALA A 219 -21.82 2.86 11.09
CA ALA A 219 -21.80 4.30 11.42
C ALA A 219 -20.74 4.54 12.49
N HIS A 220 -19.57 5.08 12.15
CA HIS A 220 -19.38 6.53 12.18
C HIS A 220 -18.16 6.96 11.32
N TYR A 221 -17.67 6.08 10.45
CA TYR A 221 -16.53 6.38 9.60
C TYR A 221 -16.87 7.41 8.51
N ASN A 222 -15.87 8.16 8.06
CA ASN A 222 -15.95 8.90 6.81
C ASN A 222 -16.11 7.86 5.67
N VAL A 223 -17.37 7.53 5.35
CA VAL A 223 -17.74 6.44 4.43
C VAL A 223 -17.21 6.73 3.03
N GLU A 224 -17.11 8.00 2.65
CA GLU A 224 -16.50 8.44 1.40
C GLU A 224 -15.01 8.07 1.32
N SER A 225 -14.22 8.39 2.36
CA SER A 225 -12.80 8.00 2.43
C SER A 225 -12.62 6.49 2.38
N TYR A 226 -13.50 5.74 3.05
CA TYR A 226 -13.51 4.28 3.01
C TYR A 226 -13.81 3.74 1.61
N TYR A 227 -14.86 4.26 0.97
CA TYR A 227 -15.24 3.90 -0.40
C TYR A 227 -14.09 4.15 -1.37
N MET A 228 -13.50 5.35 -1.32
CA MET A 228 -12.40 5.75 -2.19
C MET A 228 -11.20 4.80 -2.06
N MET A 229 -10.77 4.52 -0.82
CA MET A 229 -9.65 3.59 -0.59
C MET A 229 -9.95 2.16 -1.04
N SER A 230 -11.17 1.68 -0.79
CA SER A 230 -11.62 0.37 -1.28
C SER A 230 -11.66 0.32 -2.81
N ASN A 231 -11.99 1.43 -3.47
CA ASN A 231 -12.03 1.50 -4.94
C ASN A 231 -10.61 1.45 -5.54
N ILE A 232 -9.64 2.09 -4.89
CA ILE A 232 -8.23 1.99 -5.29
C ILE A 232 -7.72 0.56 -5.14
N LEU A 233 -8.06 -0.11 -4.02
CA LEU A 233 -7.73 -1.51 -3.84
C LEU A 233 -8.37 -2.39 -4.92
N LEU A 234 -9.62 -2.13 -5.29
CA LEU A 234 -10.29 -2.87 -6.36
C LEU A 234 -9.56 -2.69 -7.70
N SER A 235 -9.15 -1.47 -8.05
CA SER A 235 -8.35 -1.21 -9.24
C SER A 235 -7.05 -2.02 -9.24
N GLN A 236 -6.36 -2.10 -8.10
CA GLN A 236 -5.13 -2.91 -7.98
C GLN A 236 -5.40 -4.40 -8.13
N LEU A 237 -6.56 -4.91 -7.69
CA LEU A 237 -6.95 -6.30 -7.90
C LEU A 237 -7.22 -6.58 -9.38
N TYR A 238 -7.81 -5.64 -10.13
CA TYR A 238 -7.95 -5.78 -11.58
C TYR A 238 -6.58 -5.86 -12.27
N ASP A 239 -5.67 -4.95 -11.95
CA ASP A 239 -4.30 -4.98 -12.49
C ASP A 239 -3.59 -6.30 -12.12
N SER A 240 -3.72 -6.73 -10.87
CA SER A 240 -3.14 -7.99 -10.39
C SER A 240 -3.75 -9.20 -11.08
N ASN A 241 -5.06 -9.20 -11.33
CA ASN A 241 -5.73 -10.26 -12.06
C ASN A 241 -5.19 -10.37 -13.50
N ALA A 242 -5.07 -9.25 -14.19
CA ALA A 242 -4.53 -9.20 -15.55
C ALA A 242 -3.08 -9.71 -15.61
N ILE A 243 -2.24 -9.32 -14.65
CA ILE A 243 -0.84 -9.76 -14.60
C ILE A 243 -0.74 -11.26 -14.29
N VAL A 244 -1.52 -11.77 -13.33
CA VAL A 244 -1.53 -13.19 -12.98
C VAL A 244 -2.07 -14.04 -14.14
N GLN A 245 -3.07 -13.54 -14.87
CA GLN A 245 -3.58 -14.18 -16.09
C GLN A 245 -2.48 -14.24 -17.17
N GLY A 246 -1.77 -13.14 -17.41
CA GLY A 246 -0.63 -13.11 -18.35
C GLY A 246 0.49 -14.08 -17.96
N ILE A 247 0.77 -14.23 -16.66
CA ILE A 247 1.73 -15.23 -16.14
C ILE A 247 1.25 -16.66 -16.36
N LYS A 248 -0.06 -16.91 -16.20
CA LYS A 248 -0.64 -18.23 -16.46
C LYS A 248 -0.43 -18.63 -17.93
N GLU A 249 -0.66 -17.70 -18.85
CA GLU A 249 -0.50 -17.92 -20.29
C GLU A 249 0.98 -17.98 -20.71
N ASN A 250 1.83 -17.18 -20.06
CA ASN A 250 3.25 -17.11 -20.33
C ASN A 250 4.05 -16.99 -19.01
N PRO A 251 4.52 -18.12 -18.44
CA PRO A 251 5.30 -18.09 -17.20
C PRO A 251 6.58 -17.24 -17.26
N ALA A 252 7.12 -16.97 -18.46
CA ALA A 252 8.28 -16.11 -18.64
C ALA A 252 7.97 -14.62 -18.41
N ALA A 253 6.69 -14.22 -18.38
CA ALA A 253 6.25 -12.86 -18.06
C ALA A 253 6.43 -12.52 -16.56
N MET A 254 6.71 -13.51 -15.70
CA MET A 254 6.93 -13.25 -14.28
C MET A 254 8.27 -12.55 -14.05
N THR A 255 8.21 -11.24 -13.81
CA THR A 255 9.40 -10.43 -13.54
C THR A 255 9.80 -10.47 -12.06
N VAL A 256 10.97 -9.90 -11.77
CA VAL A 256 11.46 -9.67 -10.41
C VAL A 256 10.54 -8.76 -9.60
N ASN A 257 9.77 -7.94 -10.30
CA ASN A 257 8.87 -6.94 -9.75
C ASN A 257 7.50 -7.50 -9.37
N PHE A 258 7.21 -8.79 -9.61
CA PHE A 258 5.96 -9.42 -9.20
C PHE A 258 5.67 -9.30 -7.70
N ASP A 259 6.72 -9.29 -6.86
CA ASP A 259 6.61 -9.19 -5.40
C ASP A 259 5.92 -7.89 -4.94
N ILE A 260 5.77 -6.92 -5.83
CA ILE A 260 5.23 -5.59 -5.55
C ILE A 260 3.71 -5.56 -5.65
N LEU A 261 3.11 -6.44 -6.46
CA LEU A 261 1.67 -6.68 -6.46
C LEU A 261 1.20 -7.12 -5.06
N ASP A 262 1.84 -8.17 -4.57
CA ASP A 262 1.62 -8.73 -3.23
C ASP A 262 1.81 -7.67 -2.14
N LEU A 263 2.91 -6.92 -2.19
CA LEU A 263 3.17 -5.88 -1.21
C LEU A 263 2.15 -4.74 -1.26
N SER A 264 1.78 -4.28 -2.45
CA SER A 264 0.80 -3.21 -2.65
C SER A 264 -0.54 -3.57 -2.02
N ILE A 265 -1.08 -4.73 -2.39
CA ILE A 265 -2.35 -5.22 -1.86
C ILE A 265 -2.27 -5.34 -0.33
N ARG A 266 -1.19 -5.94 0.18
CA ARG A 266 -0.99 -6.10 1.63
C ARG A 266 -0.92 -4.77 2.37
N LYS A 267 -0.23 -3.76 1.80
CA LYS A 267 -0.15 -2.41 2.37
C LYS A 267 -1.54 -1.76 2.44
N TYR A 268 -2.37 -1.89 1.40
CA TYR A 268 -3.73 -1.35 1.40
C TYR A 268 -4.65 -2.06 2.39
N ILE A 269 -4.54 -3.38 2.55
CA ILE A 269 -5.29 -4.12 3.59
C ILE A 269 -4.95 -3.57 4.97
N ARG A 270 -3.64 -3.44 5.28
CA ARG A 270 -3.19 -2.88 6.57
C ARG A 270 -3.64 -1.46 6.77
N GLN A 271 -3.63 -0.65 5.72
CA GLN A 271 -4.12 0.71 5.74
C GLN A 271 -5.62 0.77 6.08
N LEU A 272 -6.44 -0.06 5.42
CA LEU A 272 -7.88 -0.16 5.71
C LEU A 272 -8.15 -0.66 7.14
N ASP A 273 -7.40 -1.64 7.62
CA ASP A 273 -7.53 -2.17 8.98
C ASP A 273 -7.16 -1.15 10.05
N SER A 274 -6.11 -0.36 9.80
CA SER A 274 -5.67 0.66 10.73
C SER A 274 -6.60 1.88 10.75
N MET A 275 -7.10 2.30 9.59
CA MET A 275 -7.91 3.52 9.46
C MET A 275 -9.38 3.27 9.78
N PHE A 276 -9.87 2.07 9.51
CA PHE A 276 -11.27 1.70 9.68
C PHE A 276 -11.36 0.39 10.47
N PRO A 277 -10.96 0.38 11.75
CA PRO A 277 -10.98 -0.83 12.57
C PRO A 277 -12.42 -1.35 12.73
N VAL A 278 -12.58 -2.67 12.82
CA VAL A 278 -13.89 -3.25 13.15
C VAL A 278 -14.18 -2.93 14.61
N LEU A 279 -15.19 -2.10 14.88
CA LEU A 279 -15.55 -1.73 16.24
C LEU A 279 -16.20 -2.91 16.95
N SER A 280 -15.75 -3.16 18.18
CA SER A 280 -16.50 -4.04 19.08
C SER A 280 -17.82 -3.35 19.44
N PRO A 281 -18.95 -4.08 19.57
CA PRO A 281 -20.25 -3.51 19.96
C PRO A 281 -20.22 -2.67 21.24
N ASN A 282 -19.21 -2.88 22.08
CA ASN A 282 -19.05 -2.24 23.38
C ASN A 282 -18.17 -0.98 23.35
N HIS A 283 -17.56 -0.61 22.22
CA HIS A 283 -16.70 0.59 22.12
C HIS A 283 -17.45 1.74 21.45
N GLN A 284 -18.00 2.64 22.28
CA GLN A 284 -18.88 3.72 21.84
C GLN A 284 -18.17 4.99 21.36
N SER A 285 -16.85 5.11 21.52
CA SER A 285 -16.12 6.32 21.11
C SER A 285 -15.19 6.02 19.94
N GLN A 286 -15.50 6.62 18.80
CA GLN A 286 -14.55 6.62 17.69
C GLN A 286 -13.31 7.41 18.08
N VAL A 287 -12.19 6.73 17.95
CA VAL A 287 -10.88 7.36 18.04
C VAL A 287 -10.64 8.11 16.73
N PRO A 288 -10.29 9.41 16.77
CA PRO A 288 -9.98 10.18 15.57
C PRO A 288 -8.86 9.52 14.76
N PRO A 289 -8.92 9.54 13.41
CA PRO A 289 -7.90 8.91 12.57
C PRO A 289 -6.49 9.45 12.85
N SER A 290 -6.35 10.73 13.24
CA SER A 290 -5.06 11.33 13.61
C SER A 290 -4.32 10.55 14.71
N HIS A 291 -5.02 9.86 15.60
CA HIS A 291 -4.42 9.06 16.68
C HIS A 291 -3.72 7.79 16.19
N ILE A 292 -3.86 7.42 14.92
CA ILE A 292 -3.00 6.40 14.29
C ILE A 292 -1.53 6.85 14.35
N ILE A 293 -1.28 8.16 14.27
CA ILE A 293 0.05 8.77 14.33
C ILE A 293 0.52 8.78 15.79
N GLN A 294 1.42 7.85 16.14
CA GLN A 294 1.91 7.70 17.51
C GLN A 294 2.78 8.88 17.95
N ASP A 295 3.69 9.34 17.08
CA ASP A 295 4.54 10.51 17.34
C ASP A 295 3.66 11.77 17.52
N GLU A 296 3.68 12.32 18.74
CA GLU A 296 2.81 13.43 19.14
C GLU A 296 3.03 14.69 18.29
N LYS A 297 4.27 14.97 17.88
CA LYS A 297 4.58 16.16 17.07
C LYS A 297 4.11 15.96 15.63
N ALA A 298 4.34 14.78 15.06
CA ALA A 298 3.82 14.45 13.74
C ALA A 298 2.28 14.47 13.69
N ARG A 299 1.63 14.01 14.76
CA ARG A 299 0.18 14.07 14.93
C ARG A 299 -0.30 15.51 15.02
N PHE A 300 0.33 16.33 15.85
CA PHE A 300 -0.01 17.75 15.97
C PHE A 300 0.07 18.47 14.62
N VAL A 301 1.10 18.19 13.81
CA VAL A 301 1.24 18.74 12.46
C VAL A 301 0.08 18.29 11.56
N TRP A 302 -0.28 17.00 11.58
CA TRP A 302 -1.42 16.50 10.83
C TRP A 302 -2.72 17.20 11.24
N GLU A 303 -3.01 17.29 12.54
CA GLU A 303 -4.23 17.89 13.07
C GLU A 303 -4.32 19.39 12.75
N LYS A 304 -3.17 20.09 12.75
CA LYS A 304 -3.09 21.52 12.47
C LYS A 304 -3.34 21.85 11.00
N PHE A 305 -2.73 21.12 10.09
CA PHE A 305 -2.74 21.48 8.67
C PHE A 305 -3.75 20.71 7.83
N VAL A 306 -4.04 19.45 8.19
CA VAL A 306 -4.98 18.61 7.45
C VAL A 306 -6.31 18.56 8.19
N GLY A 307 -6.28 18.22 9.47
CA GLY A 307 -7.45 18.16 10.33
C GLY A 307 -7.53 16.85 11.12
N LYS A 308 -8.10 16.94 12.33
CA LYS A 308 -8.14 15.83 13.29
C LYS A 308 -8.95 14.62 12.80
N ASN A 309 -10.02 14.87 12.07
CA ASN A 309 -10.93 13.84 11.56
C ASN A 309 -10.68 13.50 10.08
N GLU A 310 -9.63 14.07 9.48
CA GLU A 310 -9.29 13.82 8.09
C GLU A 310 -8.45 12.55 7.95
N TYR A 311 -8.87 11.72 7.01
CA TYR A 311 -8.25 10.42 6.72
C TYR A 311 -7.13 10.53 5.68
N HIS A 312 -7.15 11.56 4.85
CA HIS A 312 -6.22 11.74 3.75
C HIS A 312 -6.12 13.21 3.33
N ALA A 313 -5.07 13.52 2.57
CA ALA A 313 -4.89 14.77 1.86
C ALA A 313 -4.32 14.49 0.46
N ASN A 314 -4.52 15.41 -0.49
CA ASN A 314 -3.80 15.36 -1.75
C ASN A 314 -2.29 15.43 -1.50
N PHE A 315 -1.51 14.62 -2.21
CA PHE A 315 -0.06 14.54 -1.99
C PHE A 315 0.65 15.88 -2.25
N SER A 316 0.33 16.56 -3.34
CA SER A 316 0.97 17.83 -3.71
C SER A 316 0.61 18.91 -2.70
N GLU A 317 -0.67 19.01 -2.33
CA GLU A 317 -1.12 19.94 -1.30
C GLU A 317 -0.44 19.67 0.05
N PHE A 318 -0.36 18.40 0.47
CA PHE A 318 0.32 18.04 1.71
C PHE A 318 1.80 18.40 1.68
N TYR A 319 2.49 18.09 0.57
CA TYR A 319 3.91 18.40 0.45
C TYR A 319 4.15 19.91 0.51
N ASP A 320 3.44 20.68 -0.30
CA ASP A 320 3.66 22.11 -0.48
C ASP A 320 3.18 22.92 0.74
N ASN A 321 2.02 22.58 1.32
CA ASN A 321 1.44 23.34 2.43
C ASN A 321 1.87 22.84 3.81
N VAL A 322 2.18 21.56 3.97
CA VAL A 322 2.54 20.97 5.27
C VAL A 322 4.05 20.80 5.38
N LEU A 323 4.66 20.02 4.49
CA LEU A 323 6.08 19.69 4.63
C LEU A 323 6.98 20.90 4.42
N LEU A 324 6.76 21.72 3.39
CA LEU A 324 7.59 22.91 3.18
C LEU A 324 7.40 23.98 4.27
N SER A 325 6.21 24.04 4.87
CA SER A 325 5.92 24.94 6.00
C SER A 325 6.62 24.50 7.29
N VAL A 326 6.66 23.19 7.56
CA VAL A 326 7.26 22.65 8.79
C VAL A 326 8.76 22.44 8.64
N PHE A 327 9.24 22.18 7.42
CA PHE A 327 10.64 21.91 7.10
C PHE A 327 11.13 22.81 5.96
N PRO A 328 11.36 24.12 6.22
CA PRO A 328 11.76 25.08 5.19
C PRO A 328 13.03 24.69 4.42
N GLN A 329 13.92 23.90 5.04
CA GLN A 329 15.13 23.40 4.38
C GLN A 329 14.86 22.56 3.12
N LEU A 330 13.64 22.02 2.96
CA LEU A 330 13.24 21.26 1.78
C LEU A 330 13.01 22.15 0.55
N GLN A 331 12.82 23.45 0.70
CA GLN A 331 12.61 24.38 -0.43
C GLN A 331 13.84 24.46 -1.36
N HIS A 332 15.03 24.15 -0.84
CA HIS A 332 16.29 24.17 -1.59
C HIS A 332 16.72 22.76 -2.06
N ASP A 333 15.93 21.72 -1.79
CA ASP A 333 16.22 20.37 -2.26
C ASP A 333 16.03 20.29 -3.78
N SER A 334 16.84 19.47 -4.46
CA SER A 334 16.82 19.33 -5.92
C SER A 334 15.57 18.64 -6.48
N GLY A 335 14.51 18.47 -5.68
CA GLY A 335 13.31 17.69 -5.99
C GLY A 335 13.45 16.19 -5.67
N ARG A 336 14.68 15.70 -5.46
CA ARG A 336 14.93 14.29 -5.16
C ARG A 336 14.23 13.83 -3.89
N PHE A 337 14.18 14.66 -2.85
CA PHE A 337 13.42 14.35 -1.65
C PHE A 337 11.93 14.16 -1.98
N ARG A 338 11.33 15.09 -2.73
CA ARG A 338 9.91 15.03 -3.12
C ARG A 338 9.61 13.75 -3.88
N ASP A 339 10.44 13.39 -4.85
CA ASP A 339 10.25 12.22 -5.70
C ASP A 339 10.34 10.90 -4.91
N ILE A 340 11.36 10.78 -4.05
CA ILE A 340 11.53 9.59 -3.20
C ILE A 340 10.43 9.55 -2.13
N PHE A 341 10.10 10.68 -1.51
CA PHE A 341 9.00 10.77 -0.55
C PHE A 341 7.67 10.35 -1.19
N ARG A 342 7.39 10.82 -2.41
CA ARG A 342 6.24 10.39 -3.22
C ARG A 342 6.26 8.88 -3.43
N PHE A 343 7.38 8.32 -3.87
CA PHE A 343 7.51 6.88 -4.05
C PHE A 343 7.19 6.07 -2.77
N PHE A 344 7.60 6.54 -1.59
CA PHE A 344 7.31 5.84 -0.34
C PHE A 344 5.82 5.87 0.05
N VAL A 345 5.22 7.06 0.04
CA VAL A 345 3.87 7.24 0.56
C VAL A 345 2.80 6.93 -0.48
N ASN A 346 3.10 7.18 -1.75
CA ASN A 346 2.15 7.22 -2.86
C ASN A 346 2.47 6.11 -3.88
N PHE A 347 2.81 4.91 -3.41
CA PHE A 347 2.98 3.74 -4.28
C PHE A 347 1.98 2.63 -3.93
N PRO A 348 1.23 2.11 -4.93
CA PRO A 348 1.04 2.68 -6.29
C PRO A 348 0.33 4.04 -6.23
N ARG A 349 0.56 4.90 -7.24
CA ARG A 349 0.19 6.33 -7.18
C ARG A 349 -1.32 6.55 -7.14
N ASP A 350 -1.84 6.78 -5.94
CA ASP A 350 -3.21 7.22 -5.69
C ASP A 350 -3.31 8.75 -5.48
N ASP A 351 -2.18 9.45 -5.59
CA ASP A 351 -2.01 10.89 -5.35
C ASP A 351 -2.43 11.36 -3.96
N MET A 352 -2.39 10.46 -2.99
CA MET A 352 -2.84 10.74 -1.63
C MET A 352 -1.84 10.32 -0.58
N ILE A 353 -1.75 11.16 0.45
CA ILE A 353 -1.16 10.77 1.72
C ILE A 353 -2.28 10.58 2.73
N THR A 354 -2.36 9.37 3.28
CA THR A 354 -3.33 9.03 4.32
C THR A 354 -2.70 9.15 5.69
N THR A 355 -3.53 9.27 6.72
CA THR A 355 -3.07 9.32 8.10
C THR A 355 -2.19 8.12 8.45
N TYR A 356 -2.53 6.94 7.92
CA TYR A 356 -1.72 5.73 8.03
C TYR A 356 -0.38 5.84 7.30
N LYS A 357 -0.37 6.28 6.03
CA LYS A 357 0.89 6.45 5.26
C LYS A 357 1.85 7.40 5.98
N TRP A 358 1.31 8.49 6.54
CA TRP A 358 2.07 9.44 7.33
C TRP A 358 2.58 8.83 8.64
N ALA A 359 1.74 8.11 9.39
CA ALA A 359 2.17 7.41 10.59
C ALA A 359 3.32 6.42 10.31
N VAL A 360 3.18 5.59 9.26
CA VAL A 360 4.17 4.58 8.89
C VAL A 360 5.51 5.23 8.51
N ILE A 361 5.52 6.28 7.70
CA ILE A 361 6.79 6.90 7.27
C ILE A 361 7.49 7.60 8.43
N ILE A 362 6.73 8.21 9.35
CA ILE A 362 7.27 8.77 10.59
C ILE A 362 7.81 7.68 11.50
N ASP A 363 7.14 6.55 11.63
CA ASP A 363 7.67 5.43 12.41
C ASP A 363 8.97 4.87 11.79
N GLN A 364 9.04 4.80 10.47
CA GLN A 364 10.18 4.27 9.73
C GLN A 364 11.41 5.16 9.78
N PHE A 365 11.27 6.49 9.78
CA PHE A 365 12.41 7.42 9.71
C PHE A 365 12.47 8.44 10.86
N GLY A 366 11.54 8.36 11.81
CA GLY A 366 11.46 9.25 12.95
C GLY A 366 12.55 9.03 14.01
N PRO A 367 12.51 9.80 15.11
CA PRO A 367 11.39 10.67 15.57
C PRO A 367 11.15 11.89 14.67
N PHE A 368 9.98 12.53 14.78
CA PHE A 368 9.56 13.62 13.88
C PHE A 368 10.59 14.75 13.73
N ASP A 369 11.21 15.19 14.83
CA ASP A 369 12.22 16.27 14.80
C ASP A 369 13.44 15.95 13.92
N GLN A 370 13.74 14.67 13.73
CA GLN A 370 14.87 14.18 12.93
C GLN A 370 14.42 13.58 11.59
N PHE A 371 13.12 13.59 11.31
CA PHE A 371 12.53 12.87 10.18
C PHE A 371 13.19 13.25 8.84
N VAL A 372 13.25 14.54 8.51
CA VAL A 372 13.82 14.99 7.23
C VAL A 372 15.28 14.59 7.08
N HIS A 373 16.08 14.79 8.12
CA HIS A 373 17.50 14.44 8.10
C HIS A 373 17.70 12.93 7.94
N ASN A 374 16.96 12.11 8.68
CA ASN A 374 17.01 10.66 8.60
C ASN A 374 16.54 10.15 7.24
N PHE A 375 15.47 10.72 6.69
CA PHE A 375 14.95 10.35 5.38
C PHE A 375 15.93 10.72 4.25
N GLN A 376 16.50 11.93 4.27
CA GLN A 376 17.51 12.34 3.30
C GLN A 376 18.76 11.45 3.34
N GLU A 377 19.27 11.14 4.53
CA GLU A 377 20.46 10.30 4.66
C GLU A 377 20.21 8.85 4.26
N LEU A 378 19.10 8.27 4.72
CA LEU A 378 18.86 6.83 4.60
C LEU A 378 18.05 6.46 3.37
N ALA A 379 16.94 7.15 3.09
CA ALA A 379 16.07 6.85 1.96
C ALA A 379 16.56 7.49 0.67
N CYS A 380 17.00 8.75 0.71
CA CYS A 380 17.51 9.45 -0.47
C CYS A 380 18.99 9.18 -0.74
N GLY A 381 19.72 8.72 0.28
CA GLY A 381 21.14 8.41 0.22
C GLY A 381 21.45 7.00 -0.26
N ASN A 382 22.62 6.50 0.16
CA ASN A 382 23.11 5.18 -0.20
C ASN A 382 22.56 4.11 0.74
N GLY A 383 22.36 2.91 0.21
CA GLY A 383 21.99 1.72 0.98
C GLY A 383 20.50 1.44 0.99
N PHE A 384 19.62 2.37 0.64
CA PHE A 384 18.20 2.07 0.45
C PHE A 384 17.91 1.61 -0.97
N LEU A 385 17.39 0.38 -1.09
CA LEU A 385 17.13 -0.27 -2.38
C LEU A 385 15.64 -0.55 -2.60
N GLY A 386 14.75 0.04 -1.80
CA GLY A 386 13.31 -0.07 -2.02
C GLY A 386 12.77 -1.48 -1.90
N LEU A 387 12.23 -1.97 -3.01
CA LEU A 387 11.39 -3.16 -3.10
C LEU A 387 12.18 -4.35 -3.65
N ILE A 388 13.18 -4.79 -2.89
CA ILE A 388 13.95 -6.00 -3.22
C ILE A 388 13.68 -7.12 -2.21
N ASN A 389 13.77 -8.38 -2.68
CA ASN A 389 13.64 -9.54 -1.82
C ASN A 389 14.95 -9.87 -1.09
N CYS A 390 14.94 -10.94 -0.28
CA CYS A 390 16.11 -11.30 0.51
C CYS A 390 17.28 -11.82 -0.32
N VAL A 391 17.01 -12.51 -1.43
CA VAL A 391 18.06 -13.05 -2.30
C VAL A 391 18.79 -11.91 -2.99
N GLU A 392 18.06 -10.96 -3.54
CA GLU A 392 18.63 -9.77 -4.20
C GLU A 392 19.38 -8.87 -3.22
N ALA A 393 18.86 -8.73 -1.99
CA ALA A 393 19.58 -8.02 -0.95
C ALA A 393 20.95 -8.67 -0.69
N GLU A 394 21.04 -9.99 -0.69
CA GLU A 394 22.30 -10.71 -0.49
C GLU A 394 23.29 -10.48 -1.64
N GLU A 395 22.79 -10.49 -2.87
CA GLU A 395 23.59 -10.20 -4.07
C GLU A 395 24.16 -8.78 -4.08
N HIS A 396 23.47 -7.83 -3.46
CA HIS A 396 23.95 -6.45 -3.33
C HIS A 396 24.90 -6.21 -2.14
N LEU A 397 25.04 -7.17 -1.23
CA LEU A 397 26.01 -7.10 -0.13
C LEU A 397 27.38 -7.60 -0.60
N ILE A 398 28.12 -6.71 -1.26
CA ILE A 398 29.40 -7.01 -1.92
C ILE A 398 30.50 -7.32 -0.89
N GLY A 399 30.61 -6.52 0.18
CA GLY A 399 31.72 -6.60 1.15
C GLY A 399 31.27 -6.84 2.60
N PRO A 400 32.20 -7.26 3.49
CA PRO A 400 31.92 -7.33 4.92
C PRO A 400 31.67 -5.93 5.49
N ASN A 401 30.93 -5.86 6.59
CA ASN A 401 30.53 -4.61 7.23
C ASN A 401 29.76 -3.67 6.30
N THR A 402 29.01 -4.23 5.35
CA THR A 402 28.05 -3.46 4.56
C THR A 402 26.63 -3.77 4.99
N PHE A 403 25.75 -2.77 4.87
CA PHE A 403 24.32 -2.94 5.10
C PHE A 403 23.51 -2.23 4.02
N LEU A 404 22.28 -2.70 3.86
CA LEU A 404 21.27 -2.07 3.03
C LEU A 404 19.91 -2.10 3.73
N LEU A 405 19.05 -1.17 3.36
CA LEU A 405 17.67 -1.02 3.81
C LEU A 405 16.72 -1.34 2.67
N ARG A 406 15.62 -2.01 3.01
CA ARG A 406 14.53 -2.35 2.10
C ARG A 406 13.21 -2.47 2.85
N PHE A 407 12.10 -2.45 2.13
CA PHE A 407 10.81 -2.76 2.75
C PHE A 407 10.71 -4.24 3.14
N SER A 408 10.05 -4.53 4.26
CA SER A 408 9.69 -5.90 4.56
C SER A 408 8.51 -6.34 3.71
N ARG A 409 8.69 -7.41 2.93
CA ARG A 409 7.59 -7.98 2.15
C ARG A 409 6.40 -8.43 3.01
N LYS A 410 6.68 -9.06 4.15
CA LYS A 410 5.65 -9.62 5.05
C LYS A 410 4.98 -8.57 5.94
N GLU A 411 5.69 -7.49 6.23
CA GLU A 411 5.32 -6.46 7.20
C GLU A 411 5.65 -5.10 6.56
N PRO A 412 4.82 -4.62 5.61
CA PRO A 412 5.11 -3.43 4.79
C PRO A 412 5.43 -2.18 5.62
N GLU A 413 4.91 -2.10 6.84
CA GLU A 413 5.18 -1.03 7.80
C GLU A 413 6.61 -1.06 8.37
N LYS A 414 7.38 -2.13 8.17
CA LYS A 414 8.73 -2.31 8.71
C LYS A 414 9.82 -2.17 7.67
N LEU A 415 10.91 -1.51 8.06
CA LEU A 415 12.18 -1.57 7.35
C LEU A 415 12.95 -2.83 7.75
N THR A 416 13.46 -3.53 6.74
CA THR A 416 14.37 -4.66 6.91
C THR A 416 15.79 -4.21 6.60
N PHE A 417 16.68 -4.39 7.57
CA PHE A 417 18.11 -4.20 7.37
C PHE A 417 18.73 -5.54 7.03
N SER A 418 19.35 -5.62 5.86
CA SER A 418 20.16 -6.77 5.45
C SER A 418 21.64 -6.37 5.56
N PHE A 419 22.46 -7.19 6.21
CA PHE A 419 23.88 -6.86 6.40
C PHE A 419 24.77 -8.08 6.42
N LYS A 420 26.04 -7.86 6.10
CA LYS A 420 27.05 -8.90 5.93
C LYS A 420 28.12 -8.76 7.00
N VAL A 421 28.19 -9.71 7.93
CA VAL A 421 29.19 -9.73 9.00
C VAL A 421 30.36 -10.62 8.58
N SER A 422 31.60 -10.14 8.72
CA SER A 422 32.77 -11.03 8.65
C SER A 422 33.04 -11.57 10.03
N ASN A 423 32.80 -12.86 10.22
CA ASN A 423 33.47 -13.62 11.28
C ASN A 423 34.70 -14.29 10.68
N ALA A 424 35.69 -14.59 11.53
CA ALA A 424 37.04 -15.05 11.17
C ALA A 424 37.11 -16.25 10.19
N GLN A 425 36.00 -16.94 9.92
CA GLN A 425 35.92 -18.05 8.97
C GLN A 425 34.70 -18.02 8.03
N HIS A 426 33.66 -17.21 8.32
CA HIS A 426 32.41 -17.23 7.56
C HIS A 426 31.79 -15.85 7.44
N VAL A 427 31.10 -15.66 6.32
CA VAL A 427 30.31 -14.48 6.06
C VAL A 427 28.84 -14.82 6.24
N VAL A 428 28.20 -14.19 7.22
CA VAL A 428 26.79 -14.43 7.55
C VAL A 428 25.97 -13.22 7.14
N VAL A 429 24.86 -13.49 6.44
CA VAL A 429 23.84 -12.49 6.15
C VAL A 429 22.85 -12.47 7.30
N CYS A 430 22.80 -11.36 8.01
CA CYS A 430 21.88 -11.14 9.11
C CYS A 430 20.73 -10.23 8.66
N ARG A 431 19.58 -10.37 9.32
CA ARG A 431 18.39 -9.59 9.02
C ARG A 431 17.77 -9.09 10.31
N HIS A 432 17.54 -7.79 10.39
CA HIS A 432 16.81 -7.22 11.52
C HIS A 432 15.62 -6.39 11.02
N LYS A 433 14.46 -6.60 11.65
CA LYS A 433 13.24 -5.84 11.38
C LYS A 433 13.05 -4.82 12.49
N ARG A 434 13.08 -3.53 12.15
CA ARG A 434 12.80 -2.48 13.12
C ARG A 434 11.28 -2.43 13.32
N LYS A 435 10.83 -2.59 14.57
CA LYS A 435 9.43 -2.32 14.92
C LYS A 435 9.19 -0.79 14.86
N PRO A 436 8.03 -0.35 14.38
CA PRO A 436 7.55 1.01 14.60
C PRO A 436 7.63 1.37 16.09
N CYS A 437 7.76 2.64 16.44
CA CYS A 437 7.52 3.20 17.78
C CYS A 437 8.42 2.84 19.01
N GLY A 438 9.60 2.21 18.89
CA GLY A 438 10.44 1.92 20.07
C GLY A 438 11.76 2.70 20.21
N VAL A 439 12.49 2.83 19.10
CA VAL A 439 13.88 3.30 19.09
C VAL A 439 14.09 4.16 17.84
N PRO A 440 14.59 5.40 17.95
CA PRO A 440 14.99 6.23 16.80
C PRO A 440 15.83 5.45 15.80
N ILE A 441 15.62 5.63 14.49
CA ILE A 441 16.32 4.82 13.48
C ILE A 441 17.84 4.90 13.61
N ARG A 442 18.39 6.06 13.97
CA ARG A 442 19.83 6.22 14.22
C ARG A 442 20.32 5.44 15.43
N GLN A 443 19.56 5.46 16.52
CA GLN A 443 19.90 4.67 17.71
C GLN A 443 19.80 3.18 17.41
N PHE A 444 18.78 2.76 16.66
CA PHE A 444 18.65 1.39 16.19
C PHE A 444 19.86 0.98 15.34
N ILE A 445 20.30 1.85 14.42
CA ILE A 445 21.50 1.62 13.62
C ILE A 445 22.73 1.53 14.53
N ALA A 446 22.94 2.48 15.43
CA ALA A 446 24.10 2.48 16.33
C ALA A 446 24.16 1.26 17.26
N GLN A 447 23.01 0.72 17.68
CA GLN A 447 22.92 -0.46 18.55
C GLN A 447 23.23 -1.77 17.81
N HIS A 448 22.80 -1.89 16.56
CA HIS A 448 22.90 -3.15 15.80
C HIS A 448 24.05 -3.16 14.80
N PHE A 449 24.55 -1.99 14.44
CA PHE A 449 25.59 -1.78 13.45
C PHE A 449 26.66 -0.89 14.11
N ASN A 450 27.78 -1.51 14.48
CA ASN A 450 28.93 -0.77 14.99
C ASN A 450 29.34 0.32 13.97
N LYS A 451 30.11 1.33 14.41
CA LYS A 451 30.64 2.42 13.56
C LYS A 451 31.41 1.95 12.31
N THR A 452 31.72 0.66 12.22
CA THR A 452 32.40 0.02 11.09
C THR A 452 31.49 -0.31 9.91
N PHE A 453 30.16 -0.27 10.08
CA PHE A 453 29.23 -0.59 8.99
C PHE A 453 29.02 0.60 8.07
N SER A 454 29.17 0.37 6.76
CA SER A 454 28.89 1.37 5.73
C SER A 454 27.68 0.96 4.88
N PRO A 455 26.83 1.90 4.45
CA PRO A 455 25.76 1.58 3.52
C PRO A 455 26.33 1.13 2.17
N VAL A 456 25.67 0.18 1.51
CA VAL A 456 26.00 -0.20 0.12
C VAL A 456 25.93 1.04 -0.77
N GLN A 457 26.92 1.24 -1.66
CA GLN A 457 27.02 2.38 -2.58
C GLN A 457 26.06 2.28 -3.78
N LYS A 458 24.80 1.97 -3.47
CA LYS A 458 23.69 1.84 -4.42
C LYS A 458 22.50 2.57 -3.84
N HIS A 459 21.64 3.08 -4.72
CA HIS A 459 20.46 3.82 -4.33
C HIS A 459 19.30 3.57 -5.29
N LEU A 460 18.10 3.95 -4.85
CA LEU A 460 16.91 3.94 -5.68
C LEU A 460 17.08 4.96 -6.82
N GLY A 461 17.06 4.48 -8.07
CA GLY A 461 17.23 5.30 -9.26
C GLY A 461 16.00 6.17 -9.56
N ASN A 462 16.20 7.25 -10.31
CA ASN A 462 15.14 8.22 -10.62
C ASN A 462 14.01 7.58 -11.46
N LYS A 463 14.31 6.53 -12.23
CA LYS A 463 13.27 5.79 -12.98
C LYS A 463 12.27 5.12 -12.05
N ALA A 464 12.68 4.68 -10.85
CA ALA A 464 11.76 4.08 -9.88
C ALA A 464 10.68 5.07 -9.45
N THR A 465 11.12 6.32 -9.22
CA THR A 465 10.23 7.35 -8.69
C THR A 465 9.23 7.82 -9.73
N GLN A 466 9.46 7.56 -11.03
CA GLN A 466 8.60 7.97 -12.14
C GLN A 466 7.44 7.01 -12.44
N ILE A 467 7.45 5.80 -11.90
CA ILE A 467 6.43 4.79 -12.19
C ILE A 467 5.13 5.16 -11.52
N GLU A 468 4.04 5.11 -12.29
CA GLU A 468 2.74 5.56 -11.82
C GLU A 468 1.84 4.39 -11.46
N ARG A 469 1.89 3.34 -12.27
CA ARG A 469 0.99 2.20 -12.18
C ARG A 469 1.74 0.90 -11.91
N ILE A 470 1.01 -0.08 -11.38
CA ILE A 470 1.60 -1.35 -10.96
C ILE A 470 1.95 -2.26 -12.14
N ASP A 471 1.18 -2.17 -13.23
CA ASP A 471 1.45 -2.82 -14.52
C ASP A 471 2.77 -2.32 -15.12
N GLN A 472 2.96 -0.99 -15.20
CA GLN A 472 4.22 -0.38 -15.63
C GLN A 472 5.39 -0.87 -14.79
N PHE A 473 5.21 -1.00 -13.47
CA PHE A 473 6.24 -1.51 -12.59
C PHE A 473 6.58 -2.97 -12.91
N CYS A 474 5.58 -3.81 -13.14
CA CYS A 474 5.76 -5.23 -13.45
C CYS A 474 6.39 -5.47 -14.82
N GLU A 475 6.20 -4.58 -15.79
CA GLU A 475 6.77 -4.68 -17.14
C GLU A 475 8.28 -4.40 -17.19
N VAL A 476 8.84 -3.65 -16.24
CA VAL A 476 10.27 -3.35 -16.25
C VAL A 476 11.09 -4.61 -15.91
N SER A 477 11.96 -5.00 -16.83
CA SER A 477 12.79 -6.20 -16.75
C SER A 477 13.99 -6.13 -15.79
N GLY A 478 14.12 -5.05 -15.02
CA GLY A 478 15.23 -4.83 -14.08
C GLY A 478 14.85 -3.94 -12.90
N TYR A 479 15.69 -3.96 -11.87
CA TYR A 479 15.51 -3.10 -10.70
C TYR A 479 15.90 -1.65 -11.00
N PHE A 480 15.22 -0.73 -10.33
CA PHE A 480 15.56 0.68 -10.36
C PHE A 480 16.69 0.99 -9.39
N ILE A 481 17.84 0.35 -9.57
CA ILE A 481 19.00 0.52 -8.70
C ILE A 481 20.14 1.11 -9.52
N GLU A 482 20.61 2.27 -9.08
CA GLU A 482 21.73 2.99 -9.69
C GLU A 482 22.96 2.88 -8.77
N SER A 483 24.12 2.67 -9.38
CA SER A 483 25.42 2.80 -8.70
C SER A 483 25.86 4.26 -8.77
N ARG A 484 26.42 4.79 -7.69
CA ARG A 484 27.09 6.10 -7.72
C ARG A 484 28.47 6.01 -8.35
#